data_AF-A0A127SSZ9-F1
#
_entry.id   AF-A0A127SSZ9-F1
#
_cell.length_a   1.000
_cell.length_b   1.000
_cell.length_c   1.000
_cell.angle_alpha   90.00
_cell.angle_beta   90.00
_cell.angle_gamma   90.00
#
_symmetry.space_group_name_H-M   'P 1'
#
loop_
_entity.id
_entity.type
_entity.pdbx_description
1 polymer ?
#
loop_
_entity_poly.entity_id
_entity_poly.type
_entity_poly.pdbx_seq_one_letter_code
_entity_poly.pdbx_strand_id
1 'polypeptide(L)'
;MISSQMPSLAMIELIFSHTLPISDRFMSKKDIAPQRLTREIVLRTALDMLNEEGIDSITTRKLAQRLGIKSPTLYWHFKNKSLLMEAMAETIINEHHLVSLPIDGMTWQDWLLANSVSFRRALLAYRDGARLHARTTV
;
A
#
# COMPACT_ATOMS: atom_id res chain seq x y z
N MET A 1 -11.81 -42.79 13.21
CA MET A 1 -12.54 -41.53 13.51
C MET A 1 -11.54 -40.43 13.79
N ILE A 2 -11.16 -39.64 12.78
CA ILE A 2 -10.62 -38.29 12.99
C ILE A 2 -11.29 -37.47 11.89
N SER A 3 -12.35 -36.77 12.28
CA SER A 3 -13.09 -35.85 11.43
C SER A 3 -12.25 -34.60 11.25
N SER A 4 -11.48 -34.50 10.15
CA SER A 4 -10.80 -33.29 9.73
C SER A 4 -11.83 -32.30 9.22
N GLN A 5 -12.29 -31.44 10.12
CA GLN A 5 -13.18 -30.34 9.84
C GLN A 5 -12.41 -29.34 8.96
N MET A 6 -12.56 -29.46 7.64
CA MET A 6 -12.06 -28.49 6.68
C MET A 6 -12.66 -27.11 7.00
N PRO A 7 -11.87 -26.04 7.10
CA PRO A 7 -12.44 -24.70 7.14
C PRO A 7 -13.14 -24.46 5.79
N SER A 8 -14.47 -24.40 5.81
CA SER A 8 -15.27 -24.21 4.60
C SER A 8 -14.94 -22.86 3.95
N LEU A 9 -15.19 -22.75 2.64
CA LEU A 9 -15.07 -21.53 1.82
C LEU A 9 -15.64 -20.26 2.52
N ALA A 10 -16.63 -20.42 3.40
CA ALA A 10 -17.22 -19.34 4.19
C ALA A 10 -16.26 -18.64 5.18
N MET A 11 -15.17 -19.29 5.62
CA MET A 11 -14.18 -18.69 6.51
C MET A 11 -13.27 -17.70 5.76
N ILE A 12 -13.01 -17.94 4.48
CA ILE A 12 -12.25 -17.02 3.59
C ILE A 12 -13.09 -15.77 3.27
N GLU A 13 -14.40 -15.94 3.06
CA GLU A 13 -15.36 -14.83 2.85
C GLU A 13 -15.52 -13.94 4.09
N LEU A 14 -15.42 -14.51 5.30
CA LEU A 14 -15.56 -13.77 6.56
C LEU A 14 -14.36 -12.85 6.83
N ILE A 15 -13.15 -13.25 6.44
CA ILE A 15 -11.94 -12.38 6.46
C ILE A 15 -12.08 -11.23 5.44
N PHE A 16 -12.83 -11.47 4.35
CA PHE A 16 -13.05 -10.51 3.26
C PHE A 16 -14.12 -9.43 3.56
N SER A 17 -15.02 -9.67 4.52
CA SER A 17 -16.20 -8.82 4.79
C SER A 17 -15.96 -7.61 5.71
N HIS A 18 -14.71 -7.27 6.04
CA HIS A 18 -14.36 -6.05 6.79
C HIS A 18 -13.46 -5.08 6.01
N THR A 19 -13.66 -5.01 4.69
CA THR A 19 -13.22 -3.86 3.91
C THR A 19 -14.19 -2.70 4.12
N LEU A 20 -13.93 -1.93 5.17
CA LEU A 20 -14.57 -0.63 5.36
C LEU A 20 -14.33 0.25 4.12
N PRO A 21 -15.32 1.00 3.65
CA PRO A 21 -15.14 1.98 2.59
C PRO A 21 -14.18 3.07 3.07
N ILE A 22 -13.09 3.30 2.32
CA ILE A 22 -12.12 4.38 2.55
C ILE A 22 -12.70 5.77 2.20
N SER A 23 -13.93 5.83 1.67
CA SER A 23 -14.59 7.07 1.29
C SER A 23 -15.56 7.53 2.38
N ASP A 24 -15.06 8.29 3.36
CA ASP A 24 -15.79 9.40 4.00
C ASP A 24 -14.94 10.12 5.05
N ARG A 25 -13.80 10.64 4.60
CA ARG A 25 -13.12 11.70 5.34
C ARG A 25 -12.77 12.84 4.39
N PHE A 26 -13.82 13.49 3.89
CA PHE A 26 -13.71 14.86 3.39
C PHE A 26 -13.33 15.76 4.57
N MET A 27 -12.02 15.99 4.72
CA MET A 27 -11.50 16.97 5.66
C MET A 27 -11.98 18.35 5.24
N SER A 28 -12.83 18.93 6.09
CA SER A 28 -13.27 20.33 6.01
C SER A 28 -12.06 21.26 5.99
N LYS A 29 -12.11 22.30 5.14
CA LYS A 29 -11.08 23.34 4.96
C LYS A 29 -10.70 24.10 6.25
N LYS A 30 -11.36 23.82 7.38
CA LYS A 30 -11.29 24.58 8.64
C LYS A 30 -10.44 23.93 9.74
N ASP A 31 -10.00 22.67 9.58
CA ASP A 31 -9.35 21.91 10.66
C ASP A 31 -7.83 21.76 10.54
N ILE A 32 -7.17 22.48 9.63
CA ILE A 32 -5.71 22.40 9.47
C ILE A 32 -5.05 23.33 10.51
N ALA A 33 -5.04 22.89 11.78
CA ALA A 33 -3.88 23.18 12.62
C ALA A 33 -2.62 22.74 11.84
N PRO A 34 -1.45 23.38 11.97
CA PRO A 34 -0.27 22.99 11.21
C PRO A 34 0.10 21.55 11.59
N GLN A 35 -0.41 20.59 10.81
CA GLN A 35 -0.19 19.19 11.01
C GLN A 35 1.29 18.99 10.74
N ARG A 36 2.05 18.67 11.78
CA ARG A 36 3.49 18.50 11.70
C ARG A 36 3.77 17.50 10.57
N LEU A 37 4.48 17.94 9.53
CA LEU A 37 4.81 17.09 8.40
C LEU A 37 5.55 15.85 8.91
N THR A 38 5.01 14.67 8.64
CA THR A 38 5.61 13.39 8.99
C THR A 38 5.98 12.62 7.72
N ARG A 39 6.89 11.64 7.88
CA ARG A 39 7.24 10.73 6.79
C ARG A 39 6.00 10.00 6.24
N GLU A 40 5.07 9.66 7.11
CA GLU A 40 3.80 8.99 6.75
C GLU A 40 2.90 9.88 5.89
N ILE A 41 2.73 11.16 6.24
CA ILE A 41 1.92 12.10 5.43
C ILE A 41 2.50 12.25 4.03
N VAL A 42 3.83 12.36 3.93
CA VAL A 42 4.53 12.42 2.64
C VAL A 42 4.28 11.15 1.82
N LEU A 43 4.39 9.99 2.46
CA LEU A 43 4.22 8.69 1.83
C LEU A 43 2.79 8.47 1.31
N ARG A 44 1.78 8.76 2.14
CA ARG A 44 0.36 8.69 1.75
C ARG A 44 0.04 9.62 0.60
N THR A 45 0.52 10.85 0.65
CA THR A 45 0.31 11.81 -0.44
C THR A 45 0.95 11.33 -1.75
N ALA A 46 2.10 10.67 -1.68
CA ALA A 46 2.74 10.10 -2.87
C ALA A 46 1.98 8.88 -3.42
N LEU A 47 1.39 8.05 -2.56
CA LEU A 47 0.51 6.94 -2.95
C LEU A 47 -0.82 7.44 -3.56
N ASP A 48 -1.39 8.53 -3.06
CA ASP A 48 -2.55 9.18 -3.67
C ASP A 48 -2.23 9.69 -5.08
N MET A 49 -1.08 10.37 -5.23
CA MET A 49 -0.59 10.80 -6.55
C MET A 49 -0.36 9.63 -7.50
N LEU A 50 0.13 8.50 -7.00
CA LEU A 50 0.30 7.29 -7.80
C LEU A 50 -1.04 6.83 -8.40
N ASN A 51 -2.08 6.76 -7.58
CA ASN A 51 -3.42 6.34 -8.02
C ASN A 51 -4.03 7.31 -9.04
N GLU A 52 -3.95 8.60 -8.77
CA GLU A 52 -4.55 9.62 -9.62
C GLU A 52 -3.82 9.77 -10.95
N GLU A 53 -2.48 9.78 -10.93
CA GLU A 53 -1.67 10.34 -12.01
C GLU A 53 -0.68 9.33 -12.61
N GLY A 54 -0.45 8.20 -11.94
CA GLY A 54 0.48 7.16 -12.37
C GLY A 54 1.94 7.45 -12.01
N ILE A 55 2.76 6.40 -12.10
CA ILE A 55 4.13 6.36 -11.56
C ILE A 55 5.09 7.39 -12.19
N ASP A 56 4.91 7.65 -13.50
CA ASP A 56 5.81 8.54 -14.25
C ASP A 56 5.60 10.02 -13.88
N SER A 57 4.42 10.35 -13.35
CA SER A 57 4.07 11.71 -12.92
C SER A 57 4.69 12.12 -11.58
N ILE A 58 5.17 11.15 -10.79
CA ILE A 58 5.67 11.38 -9.44
C ILE A 58 7.03 12.07 -9.48
N THR A 59 7.09 13.28 -8.95
CA THR A 59 8.34 14.04 -8.77
C THR A 59 8.37 14.68 -7.39
N THR A 60 9.57 14.88 -6.83
CA THR A 60 9.74 15.54 -5.52
C THR A 60 9.21 16.97 -5.54
N ARG A 61 9.30 17.66 -6.69
CA ARG A 61 8.73 19.00 -6.87
C ARG A 61 7.21 19.00 -6.78
N LYS A 62 6.55 18.10 -7.52
CA LYS A 62 5.09 17.99 -7.54
C LYS A 62 4.53 17.53 -6.20
N LEU A 63 5.20 16.59 -5.55
CA LEU A 63 4.85 16.15 -4.20
C LEU A 63 4.97 17.29 -3.18
N ALA A 64 6.07 18.05 -3.21
CA ALA A 64 6.24 19.22 -2.33
C ALA A 64 5.15 20.28 -2.57
N GLN A 65 4.81 20.55 -3.84
CA GLN A 65 3.72 21.46 -4.20
C GLN A 65 2.38 20.98 -3.65
N ARG A 66 2.06 19.69 -3.80
CA ARG A 66 0.82 19.09 -3.29
C ARG A 66 0.72 19.14 -1.77
N LEU A 67 1.85 18.98 -1.09
CA LEU A 67 1.97 19.12 0.37
C LEU A 67 2.00 20.58 0.86
N GLY A 68 2.05 21.57 -0.05
CA GLY A 68 2.16 22.99 0.33
C GLY A 68 3.51 23.37 0.97
N ILE A 69 4.57 22.61 0.71
CA ILE A 69 5.91 22.81 1.30
C ILE A 69 6.95 23.15 0.22
N LYS A 70 8.10 23.68 0.66
CA LYS A 70 9.26 23.87 -0.23
C LYS A 70 9.95 22.53 -0.47
N SER A 71 10.49 22.31 -1.67
CA SER A 71 11.19 21.06 -2.00
C SER A 71 12.34 20.69 -1.03
N PRO A 72 13.18 21.62 -0.54
CA PRO A 72 14.17 21.32 0.50
C PRO A 72 13.59 20.67 1.76
N THR A 73 12.35 21.02 2.14
CA THR A 73 11.67 20.44 3.31
C THR A 73 11.38 18.95 3.13
N LEU A 74 11.04 18.53 1.90
CA LEU A 74 10.77 17.13 1.58
C LEU A 74 11.99 16.24 1.78
N TYR A 75 13.20 16.77 1.51
CA TYR A 75 14.45 16.02 1.59
C TYR A 75 14.83 15.58 3.02
N TRP A 76 14.27 16.22 4.05
CA TRP A 76 14.41 15.77 5.44
C TRP A 76 13.65 14.46 5.71
N HIS A 77 12.61 14.16 4.93
CA HIS A 77 11.84 12.92 5.06
C HIS A 77 12.32 11.83 4.09
N PHE A 78 12.65 12.22 2.86
CA PHE A 78 13.16 11.30 1.83
C PHE A 78 14.31 11.95 1.07
N LYS A 79 15.53 11.41 1.25
CA LYS A 79 16.76 12.00 0.69
C LYS A 79 16.77 12.05 -0.84
N ASN A 80 16.01 11.18 -1.51
CA ASN A 80 15.87 11.18 -2.96
C ASN A 80 14.56 10.50 -3.39
N LYS A 81 14.23 10.59 -4.69
CA LYS A 81 13.05 9.97 -5.27
C LYS A 81 13.09 8.44 -5.15
N SER A 82 14.24 7.79 -5.28
CA SER A 82 14.34 6.33 -5.21
C SER A 82 13.89 5.80 -3.85
N LEU A 83 14.37 6.38 -2.74
CA LEU A 83 13.98 6.00 -1.38
C LEU A 83 12.50 6.25 -1.07
N LEU A 84 11.90 7.28 -1.69
CA LEU A 84 10.45 7.49 -1.60
C LEU A 84 9.71 6.33 -2.28
N MET A 85 10.14 5.96 -3.48
CA MET A 85 9.46 4.95 -4.28
C MET A 85 9.64 3.55 -3.68
N GLU A 86 10.79 3.27 -3.08
CA GLU A 86 11.04 2.06 -2.28
C GLU A 86 10.08 1.97 -1.09
N ALA A 87 9.97 3.04 -0.31
CA ALA A 87 9.02 3.07 0.81
C ALA A 87 7.57 2.92 0.34
N MET A 88 7.19 3.50 -0.81
CA MET A 88 5.86 3.29 -1.40
C MET A 88 5.63 1.81 -1.76
N ALA A 89 6.61 1.17 -2.39
CA ALA A 89 6.51 -0.25 -2.75
C ALA A 89 6.39 -1.13 -1.49
N GLU A 90 7.21 -0.87 -0.48
CA GLU A 90 7.19 -1.57 0.80
C GLU A 90 5.83 -1.42 1.49
N THR A 91 5.28 -0.20 1.55
CA THR A 91 3.95 0.05 2.12
C THR A 91 2.85 -0.70 1.39
N ILE A 92 2.86 -0.72 0.06
CA ILE A 92 1.85 -1.46 -0.72
C ILE A 92 1.90 -2.96 -0.39
N ILE A 93 3.10 -3.55 -0.32
CA ILE A 93 3.25 -4.96 0.00
C ILE A 93 2.82 -5.24 1.45
N ASN A 94 3.27 -4.44 2.41
CA ASN A 94 2.95 -4.64 3.82
C ASN A 94 1.44 -4.52 4.11
N GLU A 95 0.73 -3.65 3.40
CA GLU A 95 -0.71 -3.42 3.63
C GLU A 95 -1.61 -4.40 2.88
N HIS A 96 -1.17 -4.91 1.73
CA HIS A 96 -2.05 -5.66 0.84
C HIS A 96 -1.60 -7.11 0.57
N HIS A 97 -0.36 -7.48 0.87
CA HIS A 97 0.10 -8.87 0.76
C HIS A 97 -0.15 -9.64 2.07
N LEU A 98 -1.43 -9.91 2.33
CA LEU A 98 -1.93 -10.52 3.56
C LEU A 98 -1.51 -11.99 3.77
N VAL A 99 -1.16 -12.73 2.72
CA VAL A 99 -0.78 -14.15 2.80
C VAL A 99 0.69 -14.32 2.39
N SER A 100 1.60 -13.71 3.13
CA SER A 100 3.05 -13.71 2.81
C SER A 100 3.81 -14.90 3.39
N LEU A 101 3.32 -15.51 4.47
CA LEU A 101 3.95 -16.64 5.15
C LEU A 101 3.10 -17.91 5.09
N PRO A 102 3.72 -19.11 5.14
CA PRO A 102 2.99 -20.37 5.27
C PRO A 102 2.02 -20.36 6.45
N ILE A 103 0.85 -20.96 6.25
CA ILE A 103 -0.19 -21.08 7.28
C ILE A 103 -0.22 -22.54 7.77
N ASP A 104 -0.18 -22.72 9.09
CA ASP A 104 -0.24 -24.05 9.70
C ASP A 104 -1.52 -24.79 9.29
N GLY A 105 -1.36 -26.07 8.90
CA GLY A 105 -2.46 -26.91 8.45
C GLY A 105 -2.86 -26.73 6.98
N MET A 106 -2.22 -25.82 6.24
CA MET A 106 -2.40 -25.66 4.79
C MET A 106 -1.33 -26.46 4.02
N THR A 107 -1.70 -27.03 2.86
CA THR A 107 -0.70 -27.64 1.97
C THR A 107 0.17 -26.55 1.33
N TRP A 108 1.39 -26.88 0.91
CA TRP A 108 2.25 -25.90 0.26
C TRP A 108 1.68 -25.41 -1.08
N GLN A 109 0.91 -26.25 -1.78
CA GLN A 109 0.24 -25.90 -3.03
C GLN A 109 -0.86 -24.86 -2.80
N ASP A 110 -1.72 -25.11 -1.82
CA ASP A 110 -2.81 -24.19 -1.47
C ASP A 110 -2.25 -22.86 -0.94
N TRP A 111 -1.19 -22.93 -0.14
CA TRP A 111 -0.49 -21.73 0.31
C TRP A 111 0.12 -20.94 -0.84
N LEU A 112 0.83 -21.59 -1.77
CA LEU A 112 1.44 -20.91 -2.91
C LEU A 112 0.39 -20.21 -3.77
N LEU A 113 -0.77 -20.85 -3.97
CA LEU A 113 -1.89 -20.23 -4.67
C LEU A 113 -2.44 -19.01 -3.91
N ALA A 114 -2.70 -19.15 -2.60
CA ALA A 114 -3.22 -18.06 -1.77
C ALA A 114 -2.24 -16.89 -1.68
N ASN A 115 -0.95 -17.18 -1.51
CA ASN A 115 0.15 -16.23 -1.53
C ASN A 115 0.20 -15.50 -2.87
N SER A 116 0.19 -16.22 -3.99
CA SER A 116 0.24 -15.63 -5.34
C SER A 116 -0.95 -14.71 -5.61
N VAL A 117 -2.16 -15.12 -5.19
CA VAL A 117 -3.38 -14.29 -5.31
C VAL A 117 -3.27 -13.04 -4.45
N SER A 118 -2.81 -13.18 -3.20
CA SER A 118 -2.61 -12.06 -2.29
C SER A 118 -1.56 -11.08 -2.80
N PHE A 119 -0.42 -11.57 -3.28
CA PHE A 119 0.64 -10.77 -3.86
C PHE A 119 0.16 -10.02 -5.11
N ARG A 120 -0.55 -10.71 -6.01
CA ARG A 120 -1.16 -10.07 -7.19
C ARG A 120 -2.15 -8.98 -6.80
N ARG A 121 -2.97 -9.19 -5.76
CA ARG A 121 -3.87 -8.16 -5.24
C ARG A 121 -3.11 -6.95 -4.71
N ALA A 122 -2.00 -7.15 -4.01
CA ALA A 122 -1.14 -6.05 -3.56
C ALA A 122 -0.61 -5.22 -4.72
N LEU A 123 -0.07 -5.87 -5.77
CA LEU A 123 0.44 -5.17 -6.95
C LEU A 123 -0.62 -4.41 -7.75
N LEU A 124 -1.90 -4.75 -7.58
CA LEU A 124 -3.04 -4.08 -8.22
C LEU A 124 -3.78 -3.11 -7.29
N ALA A 125 -3.41 -3.03 -6.01
CA ALA A 125 -4.06 -2.12 -5.06
C ALA A 125 -3.87 -0.65 -5.44
N TYR A 126 -2.79 -0.35 -6.17
CA TYR A 126 -2.49 0.97 -6.70
C TYR A 126 -2.22 0.93 -8.19
N ARG A 127 -2.57 2.02 -8.89
CA ARG A 127 -2.19 2.24 -10.29
C ARG A 127 -0.67 2.11 -10.43
N ASP A 128 -0.21 1.41 -11.47
CA ASP A 128 1.21 1.13 -11.71
C ASP A 128 1.94 0.39 -10.56
N GLY A 129 1.23 -0.23 -9.59
CA GLY A 129 1.84 -0.89 -8.43
C GLY A 129 2.84 -2.00 -8.80
N ALA A 130 2.54 -2.79 -9.84
CA ALA A 130 3.48 -3.77 -10.38
C ALA A 130 4.77 -3.13 -10.94
N ARG A 131 4.67 -2.01 -11.66
CA ARG A 131 5.84 -1.27 -12.18
C ARG A 131 6.65 -0.66 -11.04
N LEU A 132 5.96 -0.16 -10.02
CA LEU A 132 6.60 0.41 -8.82
C LEU A 132 7.44 -0.66 -8.12
N HIS A 133 6.84 -1.82 -7.84
CA HIS A 133 7.53 -2.93 -7.18
C HIS A 133 8.75 -3.41 -8.00
N ALA A 134 8.59 -3.65 -9.29
CA ALA A 134 9.68 -4.12 -10.15
C ALA A 134 10.86 -3.13 -10.26
N ARG A 135 10.61 -1.82 -10.07
CA ARG A 135 11.66 -0.80 -10.14
C ARG A 135 12.49 -0.68 -8.87
N THR A 136 11.94 -1.11 -7.73
CA THR A 136 12.58 -0.97 -6.42
C THR A 136 13.37 -2.21 -6.01
N THR A 137 13.11 -3.37 -6.62
CA THR A 137 13.74 -4.65 -6.29
C THR A 137 14.98 -4.97 -7.14
N VAL A 138 15.72 -3.97 -7.61
CA VAL A 138 16.94 -4.14 -8.44
C VAL A 138 18.15 -3.53 -7.75
#